data_AF-A0A1L1WLQ0-F1
#
_entry.id   AF-A0A1L1WLQ0-F1
#
_cell.length_a   1.000
_cell.length_b   1.000
_cell.length_c   1.000
_cell.angle_alpha   90.00
_cell.angle_beta   90.00
_cell.angle_gamma   90.00
#
_symmetry.space_group_name_H-M   'P 1'
#
loop_
_entity.id
_entity.type
_entity.pdbx_description
1 polymer ?
#
loop_
_entity_poly.entity_id
_entity_poly.type
_entity_poly.pdbx_seq_one_letter_code
_entity_poly.pdbx_strand_id
1 'polypeptide(L)'
;WHLQAWNSGTCYFMMWSSLACLNQFVNSVVWHNNALDPSPIWCEISIRILMGASIGIPAASLCINRRLYHIASIQAVSVSRGEKRRDIQVDTGICVVFPIVYIALQYIVQGHRYGILEDLGCQPALYNTLPTYFISYMWPILIGLVSAVYCVLSLRSFIRRRVQFNQFLSSNKSLTAGRYLRLMTLA
;
A
#
# COMPACT_ATOMS: atom_id res chain seq x y z
N TRP A 1 -0.67 7.25 16.80
CA TRP A 1 -2.00 6.61 16.66
C TRP A 1 -1.96 5.35 15.76
N HIS A 2 -1.56 5.41 14.48
CA HIS A 2 -1.50 4.22 13.60
C HIS A 2 -0.46 3.15 14.01
N LEU A 3 0.73 3.55 14.49
CA LEU A 3 1.73 2.63 15.06
C LEU A 3 1.22 1.96 16.36
N GLN A 4 0.43 2.68 17.14
CA GLN A 4 -0.15 2.20 18.40
C GLN A 4 -1.32 1.23 18.15
N ALA A 5 -2.01 1.39 17.03
CA ALA A 5 -2.97 0.42 16.47
C ALA A 5 -2.29 -0.72 15.69
N TRP A 6 -0.94 -0.80 15.67
CA TRP A 6 -0.15 -1.80 14.94
C TRP A 6 -0.41 -1.83 13.43
N ASN A 7 -0.91 -0.75 12.84
CA ASN A 7 -1.31 -0.70 11.43
C ASN A 7 -0.15 -0.32 10.51
N SER A 8 0.83 -1.22 10.41
CA SER A 8 2.04 -1.11 9.58
C SER A 8 1.72 -0.73 8.13
N GLY A 9 0.77 -1.41 7.49
CA GLY A 9 0.38 -1.13 6.10
C GLY A 9 -0.02 0.34 5.86
N THR A 10 -0.83 0.93 6.75
CA THR A 10 -1.21 2.36 6.62
C THR A 10 -0.03 3.29 6.87
N CYS A 11 0.88 2.95 7.78
CA CYS A 11 2.11 3.73 7.97
C CYS A 11 2.99 3.74 6.70
N TYR A 12 3.16 2.59 6.06
CA TYR A 12 3.90 2.53 4.79
C TYR A 12 3.18 3.27 3.66
N PHE A 13 1.86 3.17 3.58
CA PHE A 13 1.08 3.92 2.60
C PHE A 13 1.27 5.43 2.75
N MET A 14 1.18 5.95 3.98
CA MET A 14 1.41 7.36 4.27
C MET A 14 2.84 7.78 3.91
N MET A 15 3.83 6.96 4.27
CA MET A 15 5.25 7.24 3.98
C MET A 15 5.54 7.30 2.48
N TRP A 16 5.10 6.30 1.71
CA TRP A 16 5.31 6.30 0.25
C TRP A 16 4.54 7.42 -0.45
N SER A 17 3.31 7.69 0.00
CA SER A 17 2.50 8.77 -0.58
C SER A 17 3.10 10.14 -0.27
N SER A 18 3.58 10.37 0.96
CA SER A 18 4.21 11.63 1.31
C SER A 18 5.52 11.85 0.55
N LEU A 19 6.34 10.81 0.39
CA LEU A 19 7.55 10.85 -0.42
C LEU A 19 7.23 11.16 -1.89
N ALA A 20 6.22 10.50 -2.47
CA ALA A 20 5.80 10.76 -3.85
C ALA A 20 5.28 12.19 -4.05
N CYS A 21 4.44 12.68 -3.14
CA CYS A 21 3.91 14.04 -3.20
C CYS A 21 5.02 15.09 -3.05
N LEU A 22 5.95 14.89 -2.10
CA LEU A 22 7.11 15.78 -1.93
C LEU A 22 7.98 15.79 -3.19
N ASN A 23 8.20 14.62 -3.78
CA ASN A 23 8.97 14.50 -5.01
C ASN A 23 8.35 15.30 -6.16
N GLN A 24 7.04 15.15 -6.37
CA GLN A 24 6.31 15.89 -7.41
C GLN A 24 6.28 17.39 -7.14
N PHE A 25 6.15 17.79 -5.88
CA PHE A 25 6.20 19.20 -5.49
C PHE A 25 7.54 19.84 -5.85
N VAL A 26 8.66 19.23 -5.46
CA VAL A 26 10.00 19.75 -5.79
C VAL A 26 10.22 19.77 -7.30
N ASN A 27 9.83 18.70 -8.01
CA ASN A 27 9.95 18.64 -9.47
C ASN A 27 9.19 19.79 -10.15
N SER A 28 7.93 20.04 -9.76
CA SER A 28 7.10 21.09 -10.34
C SER A 28 7.65 22.50 -10.07
N VAL A 29 8.26 22.73 -8.89
CA VAL A 29 8.86 24.03 -8.55
C VAL A 29 10.16 24.26 -9.30
N VAL A 30 11.05 23.27 -9.37
CA VAL A 30 12.38 23.42 -9.99
C VAL A 30 12.30 23.48 -11.51
N TRP A 31 11.42 22.69 -12.13
CA TRP A 31 11.28 22.60 -13.59
C TRP A 31 10.12 23.41 -14.16
N HIS A 32 9.65 24.43 -13.43
CA HIS A 32 8.62 25.33 -13.94
C HIS A 32 9.13 26.12 -15.16
N ASN A 33 8.46 25.99 -16.31
CA ASN A 33 8.84 26.58 -17.60
C ASN A 33 10.32 26.32 -18.00
N ASN A 34 10.89 25.19 -17.57
CA ASN A 34 12.25 24.83 -17.97
C ASN A 34 12.45 23.30 -18.02
N ALA A 35 13.31 22.86 -18.94
CA ALA A 35 13.72 21.46 -19.10
C ALA A 35 15.26 21.30 -19.03
N LEU A 36 15.93 22.25 -18.37
CA LEU A 36 17.38 22.18 -18.14
C LEU A 36 17.70 21.15 -17.05
N ASP A 37 18.96 20.81 -16.84
CA ASP A 37 19.41 19.97 -15.71
C ASP A 37 20.05 20.82 -14.61
N PRO A 38 19.28 21.61 -13.84
CA PRO A 38 19.82 22.46 -12.78
C PRO A 38 20.25 21.66 -11.54
N SER A 39 19.76 20.43 -11.36
CA SER A 39 20.04 19.61 -10.18
C SER A 39 20.15 18.11 -10.51
N PRO A 40 21.31 17.66 -11.02
CA PRO A 40 21.55 16.27 -11.42
C PRO A 40 21.42 15.27 -10.26
N ILE A 41 21.89 15.66 -9.08
CA ILE A 41 21.85 14.81 -7.87
C ILE A 41 20.40 14.58 -7.42
N TRP A 42 19.57 15.62 -7.50
CA TRP A 42 18.15 15.49 -7.19
C TRP A 42 17.45 14.54 -8.15
N CYS A 43 17.73 14.64 -9.45
CA CYS A 43 17.11 13.75 -10.44
C CYS A 43 17.40 12.27 -10.19
N GLU A 44 18.63 11.90 -9.82
CA GLU A 44 18.97 10.51 -9.49
C GLU A 44 18.15 9.98 -8.29
N ILE A 45 17.86 10.83 -7.31
CA ILE A 45 17.05 10.46 -6.14
C ILE A 45 15.57 10.42 -6.54
N SER A 46 15.10 11.44 -7.25
CA SER A 46 13.70 11.67 -7.63
C SER A 46 13.13 10.51 -8.43
N ILE A 47 13.85 10.03 -9.45
CA ILE A 47 13.38 8.91 -10.27
C ILE A 47 13.31 7.60 -9.47
N ARG A 48 14.14 7.42 -8.43
CA ARG A 48 14.18 6.21 -7.58
C ARG A 48 13.02 6.24 -6.59
N ILE A 49 12.69 7.42 -6.05
CA ILE A 49 11.49 7.64 -5.26
C ILE A 49 10.25 7.35 -6.12
N LEU A 50 10.19 7.87 -7.35
CA LEU A 50 9.04 7.67 -8.23
C LEU A 50 8.82 6.19 -8.58
N MET A 51 9.91 5.49 -8.94
CA MET A 51 9.86 4.04 -9.20
C MET A 51 9.51 3.23 -7.94
N GLY A 52 10.06 3.59 -6.79
CA GLY A 52 9.72 2.95 -5.52
C GLY A 52 8.26 3.14 -5.16
N ALA A 53 7.73 4.36 -5.31
CA ALA A 53 6.36 4.70 -4.97
C ALA A 53 5.32 4.01 -5.88
N SER A 54 5.64 3.80 -7.16
CA SER A 54 4.72 3.12 -8.10
C SER A 54 4.37 1.69 -7.69
N ILE A 55 5.23 1.07 -6.87
CA ILE A 55 5.02 -0.27 -6.31
C ILE A 55 4.77 -0.24 -4.80
N GLY A 56 5.44 0.65 -4.06
CA GLY A 56 5.31 0.77 -2.61
C GLY A 56 3.89 1.14 -2.18
N ILE A 57 3.22 2.03 -2.91
CA ILE A 57 1.83 2.43 -2.64
C ILE A 57 0.86 1.25 -2.83
N PRO A 58 0.82 0.56 -3.98
CA PRO A 58 -0.07 -0.59 -4.15
C PRO A 58 0.31 -1.77 -3.23
N ALA A 59 1.60 -1.98 -2.93
CA ALA A 59 2.05 -2.99 -1.97
C ALA A 59 1.52 -2.68 -0.54
N ALA A 60 1.57 -1.42 -0.11
CA ALA A 60 0.98 -0.99 1.15
C ALA A 60 -0.55 -1.15 1.17
N SER A 61 -1.22 -0.85 0.06
CA SER A 61 -2.65 -1.11 -0.10
C SER A 61 -3.00 -2.60 0.04
N LEU A 62 -2.21 -3.48 -0.55
CA LEU A 62 -2.35 -4.93 -0.39
C LEU A 62 -2.20 -5.35 1.09
N CYS A 63 -1.21 -4.84 1.81
CA CYS A 63 -1.04 -5.11 3.25
C CYS A 63 -2.26 -4.65 4.07
N ILE A 64 -2.83 -3.48 3.76
CA ILE A 64 -4.07 -2.99 4.39
C ILE A 64 -5.23 -3.95 4.11
N ASN A 65 -5.42 -4.38 2.87
CA ASN A 65 -6.48 -5.32 2.49
C ASN A 65 -6.31 -6.70 3.16
N ARG A 66 -5.09 -7.21 3.22
CA ARG A 66 -4.76 -8.47 3.93
C ARG A 66 -5.12 -8.38 5.41
N ARG A 67 -4.79 -7.27 6.07
CA ARG A 67 -5.16 -7.02 7.47
C ARG A 67 -6.67 -6.94 7.64
N LEU A 68 -7.36 -6.22 6.76
CA LEU A 68 -8.81 -6.10 6.82
C LEU A 68 -9.48 -7.47 6.68
N TYR A 69 -9.00 -8.30 5.75
CA TYR A 69 -9.47 -9.67 5.61
C TYR A 69 -9.23 -10.52 6.86
N HIS A 70 -8.07 -10.38 7.52
CA HIS A 70 -7.78 -11.08 8.77
C HIS A 70 -8.73 -10.66 9.89
N ILE A 71 -8.98 -9.35 10.05
CA ILE A 71 -9.95 -8.81 11.01
C ILE A 71 -11.36 -9.32 10.68
N ALA A 72 -11.73 -9.34 9.39
CA ALA A 72 -13.01 -9.80 8.88
C ALA A 72 -13.17 -11.34 8.90
N SER A 73 -12.12 -12.12 9.16
CA SER A 73 -12.19 -13.59 9.25
C SER A 73 -12.07 -14.12 10.69
N ILE A 74 -11.30 -13.48 11.60
CA ILE A 74 -11.16 -13.94 13.00
C ILE A 74 -12.45 -13.83 13.83
N GLN A 75 -12.87 -14.94 14.41
CA GLN A 75 -14.17 -15.12 15.08
C GLN A 75 -14.11 -15.09 16.62
N ALA A 76 -13.31 -14.18 17.20
CA ALA A 76 -13.11 -13.98 18.66
C ALA A 76 -11.98 -14.79 19.32
N VAL A 77 -10.78 -14.80 18.72
CA VAL A 77 -9.54 -15.23 19.39
C VAL A 77 -8.63 -14.02 19.61
N SER A 78 -8.07 -13.88 20.81
CA SER A 78 -7.09 -12.86 21.13
C SER A 78 -5.84 -13.03 20.26
N VAL A 79 -5.57 -12.08 19.36
CA VAL A 79 -4.35 -12.09 18.53
C VAL A 79 -3.12 -11.95 19.45
N SER A 80 -2.24 -12.94 19.42
CA SER A 80 -1.03 -12.96 20.25
C SER A 80 -0.06 -11.86 19.84
N ARG A 81 0.82 -11.44 20.76
CA ARG A 81 1.90 -10.48 20.45
C ARG A 81 2.87 -11.02 19.37
N GLY A 82 3.06 -12.34 19.32
CA GLY A 82 3.92 -13.00 18.33
C GLY A 82 3.36 -12.89 16.91
N GLU A 83 2.06 -13.14 16.74
CA GLU A 83 1.39 -12.99 15.44
C GLU A 83 1.46 -11.55 14.93
N LYS A 84 1.26 -10.57 15.81
CA LYS A 84 1.38 -9.14 15.46
C LYS A 84 2.78 -8.78 14.96
N ARG A 85 3.83 -9.28 15.61
CA ARG A 85 5.22 -9.06 15.16
C ARG A 85 5.48 -9.70 13.80
N ARG A 86 5.00 -10.92 13.60
CA ARG A 86 5.12 -11.61 12.32
C ARG A 86 4.42 -10.84 11.19
N ASP A 87 3.23 -10.29 11.45
CA ASP A 87 2.52 -9.48 10.48
C ASP A 87 3.28 -8.20 10.10
N ILE A 88 3.88 -7.51 11.08
CA ILE A 88 4.76 -6.36 10.79
C ILE A 88 5.96 -6.77 9.96
N GLN A 89 6.60 -7.90 10.25
CA GLN A 89 7.76 -8.38 9.48
C GLN A 89 7.38 -8.67 8.03
N VAL A 90 6.23 -9.33 7.81
CA VAL A 90 5.72 -9.59 6.45
C VAL A 90 5.38 -8.28 5.74
N ASP A 91 4.70 -7.35 6.41
CA ASP A 91 4.36 -6.05 5.84
C ASP A 91 5.61 -5.24 5.49
N THR A 92 6.66 -5.29 6.33
CA THR A 92 7.96 -4.65 6.06
C THR A 92 8.63 -5.27 4.84
N GLY A 93 8.59 -6.61 4.72
CA GLY A 93 9.11 -7.31 3.54
C GLY A 93 8.43 -6.86 2.25
N ILE A 94 7.10 -6.75 2.26
CA ILE A 94 6.29 -6.37 1.10
C ILE A 94 6.41 -4.86 0.78
N CYS A 95 6.41 -3.99 1.79
CA CYS A 95 6.33 -2.55 1.60
C CYS A 95 7.69 -1.83 1.53
N VAL A 96 8.79 -2.48 1.92
CA VAL A 96 10.13 -1.88 1.95
C VAL A 96 11.13 -2.72 1.18
N VAL A 97 11.32 -3.99 1.55
CA VAL A 97 12.33 -4.85 0.92
C VAL A 97 12.02 -5.06 -0.56
N PHE A 98 10.76 -5.35 -0.88
CA PHE A 98 10.34 -5.56 -2.26
C PHE A 98 10.52 -4.31 -3.15
N PRO A 99 10.08 -3.09 -2.77
CA PRO A 99 10.41 -1.86 -3.51
C PRO A 99 11.92 -1.61 -3.66
N ILE A 100 12.75 -1.89 -2.66
CA ILE A 100 14.21 -1.72 -2.76
C ILE A 100 14.79 -2.67 -3.81
N VAL A 101 14.41 -3.95 -3.77
CA VAL A 101 14.82 -4.95 -4.77
C VAL A 101 14.34 -4.54 -6.16
N TYR A 102 13.10 -4.05 -6.27
CA TYR A 102 12.57 -3.54 -7.52
C TYR A 102 13.42 -2.39 -8.07
N ILE A 103 13.73 -1.37 -7.26
CA ILE A 103 14.58 -0.25 -7.67
C ILE A 103 15.95 -0.75 -8.13
N ALA A 104 16.54 -1.73 -7.45
CA ALA A 104 17.81 -2.33 -7.86
C ALA A 104 17.72 -3.05 -9.23
N LEU A 105 16.63 -3.77 -9.48
CA LEU A 105 16.40 -4.42 -10.77
C LEU A 105 16.16 -3.42 -11.92
N GLN A 106 15.66 -2.22 -11.63
CA GLN A 106 15.45 -1.19 -12.65
C GLN A 106 16.75 -0.73 -13.33
N TYR A 107 17.92 -0.88 -12.68
CA TYR A 107 19.20 -0.57 -13.33
C TYR A 107 19.46 -1.43 -14.58
N ILE A 108 18.86 -2.62 -14.69
CA ILE A 108 19.02 -3.51 -15.85
C ILE A 108 18.28 -2.96 -17.09
N VAL A 109 17.15 -2.31 -16.87
CA VAL A 109 16.23 -1.82 -17.94
C VAL A 109 16.30 -0.32 -18.15
N GLN A 110 17.09 0.37 -17.31
CA GLN A 110 17.31 1.80 -17.39
C GLN A 110 18.18 2.12 -18.62
N GLY A 111 17.65 2.97 -19.51
CA GLY A 111 18.33 3.25 -20.76
C GLY A 111 19.30 4.42 -20.73
N HIS A 112 18.90 5.50 -20.07
CA HIS A 112 19.80 6.59 -19.72
C HIS A 112 19.51 7.04 -18.29
N ARG A 113 20.35 7.94 -17.75
CA ARG A 113 20.31 8.33 -16.32
C ARG A 113 18.92 8.81 -15.90
N TYR A 114 18.34 9.75 -16.62
CA TYR A 114 16.97 10.22 -16.43
C TYR A 114 16.59 11.13 -17.60
N GLY A 115 15.30 11.20 -17.90
CA GLY A 115 14.75 12.25 -18.75
C GLY A 115 14.32 13.43 -17.90
N ILE A 116 14.32 14.62 -18.48
CA ILE A 116 13.72 15.81 -17.88
C ILE A 116 12.59 16.24 -18.79
N LEU A 117 11.39 16.33 -18.23
CA LEU A 117 10.21 16.85 -18.90
C LEU A 117 9.89 18.22 -18.33
N GLU A 118 9.60 19.20 -19.20
CA GLU A 118 9.15 20.53 -18.80
C GLU A 118 7.92 20.42 -17.88
N ASP A 119 7.89 21.20 -16.79
CA ASP A 119 6.87 21.23 -15.73
C ASP A 119 6.69 19.95 -14.89
N LEU A 120 7.13 18.80 -15.38
CA LEU A 120 7.06 17.50 -14.69
C LEU A 120 8.37 17.13 -13.97
N GLY A 121 9.50 17.69 -14.42
CA GLY A 121 10.84 17.43 -13.90
C GLY A 121 11.39 16.05 -14.28
N CYS A 122 12.16 15.46 -13.36
CA CYS A 122 12.93 14.24 -13.60
C CYS A 122 12.03 13.00 -13.77
N GLN A 123 12.23 12.23 -14.84
CA GLN A 123 11.51 11.01 -15.15
C GLN A 123 12.46 9.83 -15.39
N PRO A 124 12.08 8.60 -14.96
CA PRO A 124 12.86 7.41 -15.25
C PRO A 124 12.83 7.12 -16.75
N ALA A 125 14.00 6.85 -17.31
CA ALA A 125 14.14 6.49 -18.70
C ALA A 125 14.33 4.99 -18.86
N LEU A 126 13.27 4.28 -19.21
CA LEU A 126 13.29 2.83 -19.39
C LEU A 126 13.32 2.51 -20.89
N TYR A 127 14.18 1.57 -21.31
CA TYR A 127 14.15 1.09 -22.69
C TYR A 127 12.93 0.20 -22.92
N ASN A 128 12.29 0.33 -24.09
CA ASN A 128 11.22 -0.57 -24.48
C ASN A 128 11.79 -1.91 -24.95
N THR A 129 12.16 -2.76 -24.01
CA THR A 129 12.71 -4.10 -24.24
C THR A 129 11.88 -5.13 -23.51
N LEU A 130 11.97 -6.38 -23.95
CA LEU A 130 11.24 -7.50 -23.33
C LEU A 130 11.43 -7.58 -21.80
N PRO A 131 12.64 -7.39 -21.23
CA PRO A 131 12.82 -7.36 -19.78
C PRO A 131 12.02 -6.27 -19.05
N THR A 132 11.78 -5.10 -19.65
CA THR A 132 11.02 -4.00 -19.04
C THR A 132 9.57 -4.39 -18.72
N TYR A 133 8.97 -5.23 -19.56
CA TYR A 133 7.62 -5.75 -19.31
C TYR A 133 7.55 -6.62 -18.06
N PHE A 134 8.52 -7.52 -17.88
CA PHE A 134 8.58 -8.38 -16.70
C PHE A 134 9.04 -7.65 -15.44
N ILE A 135 10.01 -6.75 -15.58
CA ILE A 135 10.63 -6.07 -14.43
C ILE A 135 9.80 -4.89 -13.96
N SER A 136 9.11 -4.15 -14.85
CA SER A 136 8.39 -2.90 -14.50
C SER A 136 6.88 -3.03 -14.57
N TYR A 137 6.33 -3.49 -15.71
CA TYR A 137 4.88 -3.45 -15.93
C TYR A 137 4.10 -4.59 -15.28
N MET A 138 4.72 -5.76 -15.09
CA MET A 138 4.07 -6.94 -14.53
C MET A 138 3.65 -6.75 -13.05
N TRP A 139 4.52 -6.16 -12.23
CA TRP A 139 4.32 -6.12 -10.77
C TRP A 139 3.11 -5.31 -10.30
N PRO A 140 2.83 -4.10 -10.81
CA PRO A 140 1.62 -3.37 -10.45
C PRO A 140 0.34 -4.17 -10.74
N ILE A 141 0.30 -4.91 -11.85
CA ILE A 141 -0.84 -5.75 -12.23
C ILE A 141 -0.98 -6.91 -11.24
N LEU A 142 0.11 -7.63 -10.95
CA LEU A 142 0.09 -8.75 -10.01
C LEU A 142 -0.36 -8.30 -8.62
N ILE A 143 0.20 -7.19 -8.10
CA ILE A 143 -0.19 -6.65 -6.79
C ILE A 143 -1.66 -6.22 -6.80
N GLY A 144 -2.11 -5.57 -7.87
CA GLY A 144 -3.50 -5.16 -8.06
C GLY A 144 -4.48 -6.34 -8.03
N LEU A 145 -4.17 -7.42 -8.76
CA LEU A 145 -4.99 -8.64 -8.79
C LEU A 145 -5.07 -9.29 -7.40
N VAL A 146 -3.93 -9.45 -6.72
CA VAL A 146 -3.91 -10.03 -5.37
C VAL A 146 -4.70 -9.15 -4.40
N SER A 147 -4.55 -7.83 -4.48
CA SER A 147 -5.30 -6.87 -3.66
C SER A 147 -6.81 -6.97 -3.91
N ALA A 148 -7.24 -7.10 -5.17
CA ALA A 148 -8.64 -7.28 -5.53
C ALA A 148 -9.23 -8.57 -4.95
N VAL A 149 -8.48 -9.69 -4.99
CA VAL A 149 -8.90 -10.95 -4.37
C VAL A 149 -9.11 -10.78 -2.86
N TYR A 150 -8.16 -10.18 -2.14
CA TYR A 150 -8.32 -9.91 -0.71
C TYR A 150 -9.50 -8.97 -0.41
N CYS A 151 -9.73 -7.96 -1.25
CA CYS A 151 -10.87 -7.06 -1.11
C CYS A 151 -12.21 -7.82 -1.23
N VAL A 152 -12.35 -8.66 -2.25
CA VAL A 152 -13.56 -9.50 -2.44
C VAL A 152 -13.75 -10.45 -1.27
N LEU A 153 -12.69 -11.12 -0.81
CA LEU A 153 -12.76 -12.03 0.33
C LEU A 153 -13.13 -11.31 1.63
N SER A 154 -12.55 -10.14 1.87
CA SER A 154 -12.86 -9.29 3.02
C SER A 154 -14.33 -8.87 3.02
N LEU A 155 -14.83 -8.38 1.89
CA LEU A 155 -16.21 -7.98 1.72
C LEU A 155 -17.18 -9.15 1.96
N ARG A 156 -16.89 -10.33 1.39
CA ARG A 156 -17.70 -11.54 1.59
C ARG A 156 -17.76 -11.94 3.07
N SER A 157 -16.62 -11.92 3.77
CA SER A 157 -16.58 -12.23 5.19
C SER A 157 -17.34 -11.21 6.04
N PHE A 158 -17.23 -9.93 5.70
CA PHE A 158 -17.96 -8.84 6.38
C PHE A 158 -19.48 -8.95 6.19
N ILE A 159 -19.93 -9.25 4.97
CA ILE A 159 -21.35 -9.47 4.66
C ILE A 159 -21.87 -10.69 5.42
N ARG A 160 -21.14 -11.82 5.42
CA ARG A 160 -21.52 -13.02 6.18
C ARG A 160 -21.70 -12.72 7.67
N ARG A 161 -20.80 -11.94 8.27
CA ARG A 161 -20.90 -11.51 9.67
C ARG A 161 -22.12 -10.64 9.95
N ARG A 162 -22.41 -9.70 9.05
CA ARG A 162 -23.63 -8.86 9.17
C ARG A 162 -24.89 -9.70 9.15
N VAL A 163 -24.95 -10.72 8.28
CA VAL A 163 -26.08 -11.65 8.22
C VAL A 163 -26.17 -12.50 9.50
N GLN A 164 -25.07 -13.09 9.97
CA GLN A 164 -25.04 -13.87 11.21
C GLN A 164 -25.46 -13.02 12.42
N PHE A 165 -24.94 -11.81 12.55
CA PHE A 165 -25.31 -10.88 13.62
C PHE A 165 -26.80 -10.51 13.56
N ASN A 166 -27.32 -10.22 12.37
CA ASN A 166 -28.75 -9.95 12.18
C ASN A 166 -29.63 -11.17 12.51
N GLN A 167 -29.17 -12.40 12.20
CA GLN A 167 -29.86 -13.64 12.57
C GLN A 167 -29.85 -13.86 14.09
N PHE A 168 -28.75 -13.59 14.78
CA PHE A 168 -28.70 -13.65 16.25
C PHE A 168 -29.64 -12.63 16.90
N LEU A 169 -29.73 -11.42 16.34
CA LEU A 169 -30.67 -10.38 16.80
C LEU A 169 -32.14 -10.74 16.51
N SER A 170 -32.45 -11.36 15.36
CA SER A 170 -33.82 -11.75 15.03
C SER A 170 -34.30 -12.99 15.79
N SER A 171 -33.37 -13.89 16.14
CA SER A 171 -33.65 -15.10 16.93
C SER A 171 -33.84 -14.80 18.42
N ASN A 172 -33.18 -13.76 18.96
CA ASN A 172 -33.30 -13.36 20.36
C ASN A 172 -34.26 -12.17 20.53
N LYS A 173 -35.57 -12.44 20.64
CA LYS A 173 -36.61 -11.41 20.87
C LYS A 173 -36.43 -10.57 22.16
N SER A 174 -35.59 -11.01 23.11
CA SER A 174 -35.33 -10.29 24.37
C SER A 174 -34.12 -9.34 24.34
N LEU A 175 -33.27 -9.42 23.30
CA LEU A 175 -32.04 -8.64 23.15
C LEU A 175 -32.15 -7.71 21.94
N THR A 176 -32.74 -6.54 22.14
CA THR A 176 -32.74 -5.46 21.15
C THR A 176 -31.32 -4.94 20.94
N ALA A 177 -30.94 -4.60 19.69
CA ALA A 177 -29.61 -4.10 19.34
C ALA A 177 -29.12 -2.95 20.26
N GLY A 178 -30.03 -2.08 20.71
CA GLY A 178 -29.72 -0.99 21.65
C GLY A 178 -29.35 -1.44 23.08
N ARG A 179 -29.84 -2.60 23.55
CA ARG A 179 -29.52 -3.13 24.89
C ARG A 179 -28.16 -3.81 24.93
N TYR A 180 -27.80 -4.51 23.85
CA TYR A 180 -26.47 -5.11 23.68
C TYR A 180 -25.39 -4.04 23.47
N LEU A 181 -25.68 -2.98 22.71
CA LEU A 181 -24.75 -1.87 22.49
C LEU A 181 -24.50 -1.08 23.80
N ARG A 182 -25.54 -0.90 24.63
CA ARG A 182 -25.39 -0.37 26.01
C ARG A 182 -24.54 -1.28 26.91
N LEU A 183 -24.68 -2.60 26.81
CA LEU A 183 -23.87 -3.55 27.59
C LEU A 183 -22.40 -3.55 27.13
N MET A 184 -22.13 -3.44 25.82
CA MET A 184 -20.77 -3.32 25.28
C MET A 184 -20.10 -2.00 25.64
N THR A 185 -20.84 -0.92 25.88
CA THR A 185 -20.27 0.35 26.36
C THR A 185 -20.05 0.39 27.88
N LEU A 186 -20.63 -0.55 28.62
CA LEU A 186 -20.46 -0.70 30.07
C LEU A 186 -19.30 -1.65 30.44
N ALA A 187 -18.82 -2.45 29.49
CA ALA A 187 -17.63 -3.29 29.61
C ALA A 187 -16.40 -2.56 29.04
#